data_AF-A0A6V7JD29-F1
#
_entry.id   AF-A0A6V7JD29-F1
#
_cell.length_a   1.000
_cell.length_b   1.000
_cell.length_c   1.000
_cell.angle_alpha   90.00
_cell.angle_beta   90.00
_cell.angle_gamma   90.00
#
_symmetry.space_group_name_H-M   'P 1'
#
loop_
_entity.id
_entity.type
_entity.pdbx_description
1 polymer ?
#
loop_
_entity_poly.entity_id
_entity_poly.type
_entity_poly.pdbx_seq_one_letter_code
_entity_poly.pdbx_strand_id
1 'polypeptide(L)' 'LASQCSAQELVKVLNSLFARFDRLSSENHCLRIKLLGDCYYCVSGLPVARTDHAHCCVEMGLEMIKAIRDVRYAQK' A
#
# COMPACT_ATOMS: atom_id res chain seq x y z
N LEU A 1 -4.61 -14.90 6.25
CA LEU A 1 -4.23 -14.15 7.48
C LEU A 1 -5.34 -14.17 8.51
N ALA A 2 -6.54 -13.64 8.22
CA ALA A 2 -7.60 -13.45 9.21
C ALA A 2 -8.05 -14.72 9.97
N SER A 3 -7.91 -15.90 9.38
CA SER A 3 -8.24 -17.18 10.03
C SER A 3 -7.12 -17.78 10.90
N GLN A 4 -5.93 -17.18 10.91
CA GLN A 4 -4.71 -17.72 11.54
C GLN A 4 -4.08 -16.79 12.57
N CYS A 5 -4.60 -15.59 12.78
CA CYS A 5 -4.10 -14.61 13.75
C CYS A 5 -5.26 -13.97 14.52
N SER A 6 -4.97 -13.48 15.72
CA SER A 6 -5.95 -12.69 16.49
C SER A 6 -6.32 -11.40 15.75
N ALA A 7 -7.49 -10.84 16.09
CA ALA A 7 -7.92 -9.55 15.54
C ALA A 7 -6.88 -8.44 15.80
N GLN A 8 -6.25 -8.44 16.97
CA GLN A 8 -5.25 -7.44 17.33
C GLN A 8 -3.97 -7.55 16.48
N GLU A 9 -3.51 -8.77 16.22
CA GLU A 9 -2.35 -9.01 15.35
C GLU A 9 -2.66 -8.62 13.90
N LEU A 10 -3.85 -8.99 13.41
CA LEU A 10 -4.29 -8.62 12.07
C LEU A 10 -4.28 -7.09 11.89
N VAL A 11 -4.87 -6.36 12.83
CA VAL A 11 -4.92 -4.89 12.80
C VAL A 11 -3.51 -4.28 12.86
N LYS A 12 -2.60 -4.83 13.67
CA LYS A 12 -1.21 -4.37 13.72
C LYS A 12 -0.50 -4.55 12.36
N VAL A 13 -0.67 -5.71 11.72
CA VAL A 13 -0.07 -5.99 10.40
C VAL A 13 -0.65 -5.05 9.34
N LEU A 14 -1.97 -4.88 9.30
CA LEU A 14 -2.64 -3.98 8.35
C LEU A 14 -2.18 -2.53 8.54
N ASN A 15 -2.09 -2.06 9.78
CA ASN A 15 -1.60 -0.70 10.07
C ASN A 15 -0.16 -0.51 9.62
N SER A 16 0.72 -1.50 9.86
CA SER A 16 2.11 -1.43 9.39
C SER A 16 2.21 -1.42 7.86
N LEU A 17 1.36 -2.19 7.16
CA LEU A 17 1.35 -2.19 5.70
C LEU A 17 0.84 -0.87 5.14
N PHE A 18 -0.30 -0.38 5.65
CA PHE A 18 -0.91 0.85 5.16
C PHE A 18 -0.02 2.07 5.43
N ALA A 19 0.65 2.15 6.58
CA ALA A 19 1.63 3.20 6.84
C ALA A 19 2.78 3.20 5.83
N ARG A 20 3.27 2.01 5.44
CA ARG A 20 4.31 1.90 4.40
C ARG A 20 3.77 2.29 3.03
N PHE A 21 2.58 1.83 2.67
CA PHE A 21 1.95 2.18 1.39
C PHE A 21 1.67 3.67 1.28
N ASP A 22 1.27 4.35 2.37
CA ASP A 22 1.09 5.80 2.39
C ASP A 22 2.38 6.57 2.08
N ARG A 23 3.52 6.05 2.56
CA ARG A 23 4.84 6.60 2.22
C ARG A 23 5.16 6.38 0.74
N LEU A 24 5.01 5.14 0.26
CA LEU A 24 5.28 4.78 -1.13
C LEU A 24 4.35 5.55 -2.10
N SER A 25 3.10 5.79 -1.74
CA SER A 25 2.17 6.53 -2.58
C SER A 25 2.61 7.98 -2.73
N SER A 26 3.16 8.58 -1.68
CA SER A 26 3.76 9.92 -1.76
C SER A 26 5.01 9.93 -2.65
N GLU A 27 5.87 8.91 -2.54
CA GLU A 27 7.12 8.78 -3.31
C GLU A 27 6.85 8.55 -4.81
N ASN A 28 5.83 7.76 -5.15
CA ASN A 28 5.44 7.43 -6.53
C ASN A 28 4.36 8.36 -7.09
N HIS A 29 4.02 9.46 -6.41
CA HIS A 29 2.99 10.39 -6.83
C HIS A 29 1.62 9.73 -7.14
N CYS A 30 1.22 8.80 -6.28
CA CYS A 30 -0.09 8.18 -6.29
C CYS A 30 -0.95 8.78 -5.16
N LEU A 31 -2.15 9.23 -5.51
CA LEU A 31 -3.17 9.64 -4.56
C LEU A 31 -3.86 8.41 -3.98
N ARG A 32 -3.81 8.23 -2.66
CA ARG A 32 -4.57 7.20 -1.98
C ARG A 32 -6.07 7.46 -2.09
N ILE A 33 -6.83 6.42 -2.44
CA ILE A 33 -8.29 6.40 -2.40
C ILE A 33 -8.72 5.68 -1.14
N LYS A 34 -9.47 6.37 -0.27
CA LYS A 34 -10.01 5.77 0.95
C LYS A 34 -11.22 4.91 0.61
N LEU A 35 -11.05 3.60 0.70
CA LEU A 35 -12.12 2.61 0.62
C LEU A 35 -12.13 1.75 1.90
N LEU A 36 -13.28 1.18 2.22
CA LEU A 36 -13.49 0.38 3.42
C LEU A 36 -12.90 -1.02 3.25
N GLY A 37 -12.28 -1.54 4.32
CA GLY A 37 -11.78 -2.91 4.38
C GLY A 37 -10.25 -3.01 4.41
N ASP A 38 -9.74 -4.13 3.92
CA ASP A 38 -8.32 -4.49 3.85
C ASP A 38 -7.65 -4.11 2.52
N CYS A 39 -8.44 -3.68 1.54
CA CYS A 39 -7.93 -3.23 0.25
C CYS A 39 -7.31 -1.82 0.34
N TYR A 40 -6.11 -1.68 -0.22
CA TYR A 40 -5.44 -0.40 -0.41
C TYR A 40 -5.49 0.01 -1.88
N TYR A 41 -6.03 1.19 -2.17
CA TYR A 41 -6.13 1.72 -3.53
C TYR A 41 -5.41 3.04 -3.65
N CYS A 42 -4.73 3.25 -4.78
CA CYS A 42 -4.17 4.53 -5.14
C CYS A 42 -4.23 4.74 -6.66
N VAL A 43 -4.21 6.00 -7.08
CA VAL A 43 -4.31 6.40 -8.49
C VAL A 43 -3.26 7.47 -8.79
N SER A 44 -2.72 7.47 -10.00
CA SER A 44 -1.80 8.52 -10.45
C SER A 44 -2.41 9.32 -11.61
N GLY A 45 -2.12 10.62 -11.67
CA GLY A 45 -2.68 11.53 -12.68
C GLY A 45 -4.04 12.15 -12.33
N LEU A 46 -4.43 12.11 -11.06
CA LEU A 46 -5.57 12.82 -10.51
C LEU A 46 -5.20 13.52 -9.19
N PRO A 47 -5.77 14.71 -8.88
CA PRO A 47 -6.66 15.50 -9.74
C PRO A 47 -5.92 16.24 -10.86
N VAL A 48 -4.58 16.32 -10.78
CA VAL A 48 -3.73 16.95 -11.79
C VAL A 48 -3.23 15.87 -12.75
N ALA A 49 -3.52 16.06 -14.04
CA ALA A 49 -3.03 15.18 -15.08
C ALA A 49 -1.50 15.18 -15.11
N ARG A 50 -0.92 14.01 -15.37
CA ARG A 50 0.53 13.81 -15.54
C ARG A 50 0.74 12.84 -16.67
N THR A 51 1.83 12.97 -17.40
CA THR A 51 2.11 12.15 -18.60
C THR A 51 2.70 10.78 -18.27
N ASP A 52 3.33 10.65 -17.11
CA ASP A 52 4.01 9.44 -16.60
C ASP A 52 3.16 8.65 -15.59
N HIS A 53 1.83 8.86 -15.56
CA HIS A 53 0.93 8.24 -14.57
C HIS A 53 1.02 6.71 -14.58
N ALA A 54 1.18 6.11 -15.75
CA ALA A 54 1.32 4.66 -15.90
C ALA A 54 2.61 4.15 -15.25
N HIS A 55 3.72 4.86 -15.42
CA HIS A 55 5.00 4.51 -14.82
C HIS A 55 4.94 4.59 -13.29
N CYS A 56 4.40 5.69 -12.77
CA CYS A 56 4.16 5.89 -11.33
C CYS A 56 3.33 4.76 -10.71
N CYS A 57 2.21 4.37 -11.34
CA CYS A 57 1.38 3.27 -10.84
C CYS A 57 2.11 1.91 -10.85
N VAL A 58 2.94 1.64 -11.86
CA VAL A 58 3.71 0.39 -11.95
C VAL A 58 4.80 0.34 -10.89
N GLU A 59 5.58 1.42 -10.73
CA GLU A 59 6.62 1.49 -9.68
C GLU A 59 6.00 1.35 -8.29
N MET A 60 4.88 2.03 -8.02
CA MET A 60 4.11 1.87 -6.79
C MET A 60 3.75 0.40 -6.54
N GLY A 61 3.24 -0.32 -7.55
CA GLY A 61 2.91 -1.73 -7.44
C GLY A 61 4.14 -2.62 -7.13
N LEU A 62 5.27 -2.36 -7.76
CA LEU A 62 6.52 -3.08 -7.52
C LEU A 62 7.04 -2.83 -6.10
N GLU A 63 6.96 -1.60 -5.59
CA GLU A 63 7.36 -1.26 -4.23
C GLU A 63 6.40 -1.82 -3.18
N MET A 64 5.09 -1.87 -3.46
CA MET A 64 4.12 -2.55 -2.59
C MET A 64 4.47 -4.03 -2.41
N ILE A 65 4.87 -4.74 -3.46
CA ILE A 65 5.30 -6.14 -3.38
C ILE A 65 6.53 -6.29 -2.45
N LYS A 66 7.51 -5.37 -2.55
CA LYS A 66 8.68 -5.34 -1.66
C LYS A 66 8.26 -5.08 -0.21
N ALA A 67 7.40 -4.08 0.03
CA ALA A 67 6.92 -3.76 1.38
C ALA A 67 6.13 -4.91 2.03
N ILE A 68 5.28 -5.62 1.26
CA ILE A 68 4.57 -6.82 1.73
C ILE A 68 5.56 -7.90 2.17
N ARG A 69 6.59 -8.12 1.36
CA ARG A 69 7.65 -9.08 1.66
C ARG A 69 8.39 -8.70 2.96
N ASP A 70 8.75 -7.43 3.13
CA ASP A 70 9.47 -6.95 4.31
C ASP A 70 8.66 -7.07 5.59
N VAL A 71 7.38 -6.69 5.56
CA VAL A 71 6.48 -6.84 6.70
C VAL A 71 6.31 -8.30 7.07
N ARG A 72 6.20 -9.20 6.08
CA ARG A 72 6.13 -10.65 6.33
C ARG A 72 7.39 -11.19 7.04
N TYR A 73 8.57 -10.67 6.71
CA TYR A 73 9.82 -11.09 7.37
C TYR A 73 10.00 -10.47 8.75
N ALA A 74 9.58 -9.22 8.96
CA ALA A 74 9.65 -8.55 10.26
C ALA A 74 8.69 -9.10 11.32
N GLN A 75 7.77 -9.99 10.93
CA GLN A 75 6.81 -10.67 11.81
C GLN A 75 7.18 -12.14 12.09
N LYS A 76 8.33 -12.61 11.57
CA LYS A 76 8.94 -13.89 11.97
C LYS A 76 9.94 -13.65 13.09
#